data_AF-A0A6V7M920-F1
#
_entry.id   AF-A0A6V7M920-F1
#
_cell.length_a   1.000
_cell.length_b   1.000
_cell.length_c   1.000
_cell.angle_alpha   90.00
_cell.angle_beta   90.00
_cell.angle_gamma   90.00
#
_symmetry.space_group_name_H-M   'P 1'
#
loop_
_entity.id
_entity.type
_entity.pdbx_description
1 polymer ?
#
loop_
_entity_poly.entity_id
_entity_poly.type
_entity_poly.pdbx_seq_one_letter_code
_entity_poly.pdbx_strand_id
1 'polypeptide(L)'
;WSDIVTVAAIDCANGDNNPICRDYEIMRYPTLRYFSIGATGIGIDVESTLTEEDVRRQLVEELQKDQQEAKGAMSWPNIAPY
;
A
#
# COMPACT_ATOMS: atom_id res chain seq x y z
N TRP A 1 -11.59 -3.90 7.99
CA TRP A 1 -10.36 -3.61 7.24
C TRP A 1 -10.60 -3.55 5.74
N SER A 2 -11.36 -4.49 5.13
CA SER A 2 -11.66 -4.44 3.68
C SER A 2 -12.33 -3.14 3.21
N ASP A 3 -13.14 -2.50 4.06
CA ASP A 3 -13.79 -1.23 3.73
C ASP A 3 -12.85 -0.01 3.83
N ILE A 4 -11.60 -0.23 4.30
CA ILE A 4 -10.58 0.79 4.55
C ILE A 4 -9.37 0.56 3.62
N VAL A 5 -8.94 -0.70 3.52
CA VAL A 5 -7.75 -1.14 2.78
C VAL A 5 -8.15 -2.23 1.80
N THR A 6 -7.80 -2.04 0.54
CA THR A 6 -7.86 -3.08 -0.48
C THR A 6 -6.47 -3.67 -0.67
N VAL A 7 -6.35 -5.00 -0.55
CA VAL A 7 -5.15 -5.73 -0.90
C VAL A 7 -5.35 -6.32 -2.29
N ALA A 8 -4.44 -6.01 -3.21
CA ALA A 8 -4.45 -6.51 -4.58
C ALA A 8 -3.10 -7.11 -4.95
N ALA A 9 -3.09 -7.98 -5.95
CA ALA A 9 -1.89 -8.58 -6.50
C ALA A 9 -1.89 -8.43 -8.03
N ILE A 10 -0.72 -8.15 -8.59
CA ILE A 10 -0.49 -8.12 -10.05
C ILE A 10 0.56 -9.18 -10.35
N ASP A 11 0.24 -10.08 -11.27
CA ASP A 11 1.19 -11.08 -11.76
C ASP A 11 2.09 -10.48 -12.83
N CYS A 12 3.25 -9.99 -12.41
CA CYS A 12 4.27 -9.46 -13.32
C CYS A 12 5.04 -10.53 -14.11
N ALA A 13 4.77 -11.83 -13.90
CA ALA A 13 5.30 -12.89 -14.76
C ALA A 13 4.44 -13.08 -16.02
N ASN A 14 3.20 -12.57 -16.03
CA ASN A 14 2.37 -12.51 -17.22
C ASN A 14 2.82 -11.35 -18.12
N GLY A 15 3.11 -11.66 -19.39
CA GLY A 15 3.58 -10.70 -20.40
C GLY A 15 2.63 -9.52 -20.60
N ASP A 16 1.32 -9.70 -20.43
CA ASP A 16 0.32 -8.64 -20.56
C ASP A 16 0.47 -7.56 -19.47
N ASN A 17 1.02 -7.92 -18.31
CA ASN A 17 1.25 -7.01 -17.18
C ASN A 17 2.65 -6.37 -17.18
N ASN A 18 3.54 -6.75 -18.11
CA ASN A 18 4.90 -6.19 -18.17
C ASN A 18 4.93 -4.66 -18.24
N PRO A 19 4.07 -3.97 -19.03
CA PRO A 19 4.08 -2.52 -19.08
C PRO A 19 3.78 -1.88 -17.72
N ILE A 20 2.73 -2.32 -17.02
CA ILE A 20 2.37 -1.77 -15.72
C ILE A 20 3.43 -2.06 -14.65
N CYS A 21 4.01 -3.26 -14.65
CA CYS A 21 5.09 -3.58 -13.70
C CYS A 21 6.36 -2.76 -13.94
N ARG A 22 6.64 -2.39 -15.21
CA ARG A 22 7.74 -1.47 -15.55
C ARG A 22 7.43 -0.04 -15.13
N ASP A 23 6.21 0.44 -15.38
CA ASP A 23 5.80 1.81 -15.04
C ASP A 23 5.82 2.06 -13.53
N TYR A 24 5.57 1.02 -12.72
CA TYR A 24 5.66 1.05 -11.26
C TYR A 24 7.03 0.62 -10.71
N GLU A 25 8.04 0.50 -11.57
CA GLU A 25 9.44 0.20 -11.21
C GLU A 25 9.59 -1.08 -10.36
N ILE A 26 8.89 -2.16 -10.74
CA ILE A 26 9.02 -3.45 -10.07
C ILE A 26 10.29 -4.16 -10.57
N MET A 27 11.33 -4.14 -9.75
CA MET A 27 12.65 -4.69 -10.08
C MET A 27 12.89 -6.11 -9.55
N ARG A 28 12.09 -6.56 -8.59
CA ARG A 28 12.20 -7.88 -7.94
C ARG A 28 10.84 -8.41 -7.54
N TYR A 29 10.72 -9.73 -7.42
CA TYR A 29 9.51 -10.39 -6.93
C TYR A 29 9.79 -11.15 -5.62
N PRO A 30 8.84 -11.17 -4.68
CA PRO A 30 7.69 -10.26 -4.59
C PRO A 30 8.14 -8.82 -4.24
N THR A 31 7.34 -7.83 -4.63
CA THR A 31 7.44 -6.43 -4.16
C THR A 31 6.07 -6.02 -3.63
N LEU A 32 6.01 -5.42 -2.45
CA LEU A 32 4.78 -4.92 -1.84
C LEU A 32 4.82 -3.39 -1.84
N ARG A 33 3.74 -2.75 -2.30
CA ARG A 33 3.64 -1.28 -2.38
C ARG A 33 2.42 -0.80 -1.61
N TYR A 34 2.60 0.23 -0.79
CA TYR A 34 1.51 0.96 -0.15
C TYR A 34 1.10 2.18 -0.99
N PHE A 35 -0.21 2.34 -1.18
CA PHE A 35 -0.79 3.48 -1.88
C PHE A 35 -1.80 4.18 -0.97
N SER A 36 -1.46 5.39 -0.55
CA SER A 36 -2.34 6.31 0.18
C SER A 36 -3.53 6.74 -0.70
N ILE A 37 -4.62 7.20 -0.09
CA ILE A 37 -5.75 7.77 -0.83
C ILE A 37 -5.27 8.96 -1.67
N GLY A 38 -5.57 8.89 -2.97
CA GLY A 38 -5.18 9.94 -3.92
C GLY A 38 -3.69 9.95 -4.24
N ALA A 39 -2.94 8.91 -3.87
CA ALA A 39 -1.52 8.80 -4.20
C ALA A 39 -1.31 8.87 -5.72
N THR A 40 -0.43 9.78 -6.13
CA THR A 40 0.06 9.90 -7.50
C THR A 40 1.48 9.37 -7.54
N GLY A 41 1.76 8.35 -8.37
CA GLY A 41 3.10 7.77 -8.52
C GLY A 41 3.14 6.28 -8.19
N ILE A 42 4.34 5.78 -7.88
CA ILE A 42 4.64 4.34 -7.81
C ILE A 42 4.41 3.70 -6.43
N GLY A 43 3.91 4.47 -5.45
CA GLY A 43 3.66 4.01 -4.09
C GLY A 43 4.92 3.84 -3.24
N ILE A 44 4.74 3.58 -1.95
CA ILE A 44 5.82 3.40 -0.97
C ILE A 44 6.24 1.93 -0.97
N ASP A 45 7.54 1.63 -1.09
CA ASP A 45 8.07 0.26 -0.98
C ASP A 45 7.90 -0.24 0.45
N VAL A 46 7.27 -1.40 0.59
CA VAL A 46 7.20 -2.15 1.84
C VAL A 46 8.27 -3.22 1.74
N GLU A 47 9.25 -3.19 2.65
CA GLU A 47 10.40 -4.07 2.57
C GLU A 47 9.98 -5.55 2.51
N SER A 48 10.54 -6.28 1.55
CA SER A 48 10.15 -7.66 1.24
C SER A 48 10.60 -8.68 2.29
N THR A 49 11.43 -8.29 3.25
CA THR A 49 11.92 -9.12 4.36
C THR A 49 11.03 -9.09 5.60
N LEU A 50 9.95 -8.30 5.57
CA LEU A 50 9.05 -8.09 6.70
C LEU A 50 8.10 -9.27 6.89
N THR A 51 7.86 -9.64 8.15
CA THR A 51 6.85 -10.66 8.52
C THR A 51 5.43 -10.10 8.31
N GLU A 52 4.41 -10.96 8.37
CA GLU A 52 3.00 -10.50 8.34
C GLU A 52 2.73 -9.45 9.44
N GLU A 53 3.32 -9.63 10.62
CA GLU A 53 3.19 -8.68 11.71
C GLU A 53 3.83 -7.33 11.39
N ASP A 54 5.01 -7.33 10.79
CA ASP A 54 5.69 -6.12 10.40
C ASP A 54 4.94 -5.37 9.29
N VAL A 55 4.42 -6.10 8.29
CA VAL A 55 3.58 -5.53 7.21
C VAL A 55 2.32 -4.91 7.80
N ARG A 56 1.66 -5.61 8.72
CA ARG A 56 0.46 -5.11 9.42
C ARG A 56 0.77 -3.85 10.23
N ARG A 57 1.91 -3.81 10.93
CA ARG A 57 2.34 -2.62 11.68
C ARG A 57 2.59 -1.44 10.75
N GLN A 58 3.34 -1.64 9.67
CA GLN A 58 3.62 -0.58 8.70
C GLN A 58 2.34 -0.06 8.02
N LEU A 59 1.40 -0.95 7.69
CA LEU A 59 0.10 -0.56 7.16
C LEU A 59 -0.66 0.37 8.13
N VAL A 60 -0.69 0.02 9.42
CA VAL A 60 -1.34 0.86 10.45
C VAL A 60 -0.64 2.22 10.54
N GLU A 61 0.69 2.25 10.54
CA GLU A 61 1.48 3.49 10.62
C GLU A 61 1.19 4.42 9.43
N GLU A 62 1.13 3.90 8.20
CA GLU A 62 0.81 4.71 7.03
C GLU A 62 -0.65 5.21 7.03
N LEU A 63 -1.61 4.39 7.48
CA LEU A 63 -3.00 4.82 7.63
C LEU A 63 -3.18 5.91 8.68
N GLN A 64 -2.41 5.86 9.78
CA GLN A 64 -2.43 6.89 10.80
C GLN A 64 -1.90 8.23 10.25
N LYS A 65 -0.86 8.20 9.40
CA LYS A 65 -0.37 9.39 8.69
C LYS A 65 -1.44 9.95 7.76
N ASP A 66 -2.08 9.09 6.95
CA ASP A 66 -3.17 9.49 6.06
C ASP A 66 -4.31 10.19 6.82
N GLN A 67 -4.66 9.66 7.99
CA GLN A 67 -5.68 10.25 8.85
C GLN A 67 -5.27 11.62 9.42
N GLN A 68 -4.01 11.80 9.83
CA GLN A 68 -3.48 13.10 10.27
C GLN A 68 -3.51 14.15 9.16
N GLU A 69 -3.37 13.72 7.90
CA GLU A 69 -3.52 14.55 6.70
C GLU A 69 -4.98 14.73 6.25
N ALA A 70 -5.95 14.26 7.05
CA ALA A 70 -7.38 14.26 6.75
C ALA A 70 -7.80 13.48 5.48
N LYS A 71 -6.94 12.58 4.97
CA LYS A 71 -7.27 11.67 3.88
C LYS A 71 -8.17 10.56 4.40
N GLY A 72 -9.33 10.37 3.77
CA GLY A 72 -10.30 9.33 4.19
C GLY A 72 -10.95 9.58 5.56
N ALA A 73 -10.77 10.77 6.16
CA ALA A 73 -11.23 11.08 7.52
C ALA A 73 -12.76 11.02 7.71
N MET A 74 -13.53 11.03 6.62
CA MET A 74 -14.99 10.83 6.66
C MET A 74 -15.45 9.43 6.21
N SER A 75 -14.56 8.60 5.65
CA SER A 75 -14.91 7.28 5.10
C SER A 75 -14.64 6.12 6.06
N TRP A 76 -13.84 6.33 7.12
CA TRP A 76 -13.52 5.27 8.09
C TRP A 76 -13.33 5.78 9.53
N PRO A 77 -13.39 4.89 10.55
CA PRO A 77 -13.21 5.26 11.96
C PRO A 77 -11.83 5.88 12.25
N ASN A 78 -11.74 6.70 13.29
CA ASN A 78 -10.46 7.25 13.74
C ASN A 78 -9.60 6.19 14.43
N ILE A 79 -8.44 5.92 13.84
CA ILE A 79 -7.43 4.94 14.28
C ILE A 79 -6.10 5.59 14.68
N ALA A 80 -6.00 6.92 14.61
CA ALA A 80 -4.87 7.66 15.14
C ALA A 80 -4.90 7.63 16.69
N PRO A 81 -3.76 7.41 17.36
CA PRO A 81 -3.68 7.50 18.81
C PRO A 81 -4.02 8.93 19.27
N TYR A 82 -4.78 9.03 20.36
CA TYR A 82 -5.13 10.29 21.02
C TYR A 82 -3.92 10.92 21.70
#